data_AF-L0HI22-F1
#
_entry.id   AF-L0HI22-F1
#
_cell.length_a   1.000
_cell.length_b   1.000
_cell.length_c   1.000
_cell.angle_alpha   90.00
_cell.angle_beta   90.00
_cell.angle_gamma   90.00
#
_symmetry.space_group_name_H-M   'P 1'
#
loop_
_entity.id
_entity.type
_entity.pdbx_description
1 polymer ?
#
loop_
_entity_poly.entity_id
_entity_poly.type
_entity_poly.pdbx_seq_one_letter_code
_entity_poly.pdbx_strand_id
1 'polypeptide(L)'
;MVHIKNLAAPLSITGCTCSIARAAFNCNRREYIVTVHMFLQSENLCMGLFGKKPAPEIIPDARVDRQCRELMRATTRGELGERIAGLVLLYSPSDIQQMKRNFETKVRDLDPAYRERLTAKITEYLLGTCQRIRLDNQQGVYKTLKQPVLPAQKNYWEMVARQCGDEEGGDLPVIRFLKYLLAGYSMLVLEEPGHAVGTPFPGGDEVEYTGGVYYCPVREKASDVDAALCPFCPAKQTPSIGYLRPATKPTERNKQEFIDNCYRYHNFNG
;
A
#
# COMPACT_ATOMS: atom_id res chain seq x y z
N MET A 1 0.85 8.76 65.22
CA MET A 1 1.94 8.54 66.19
C MET A 1 2.96 7.62 65.52
N VAL A 2 4.25 7.97 65.58
CA VAL A 2 5.44 7.20 65.14
C VAL A 2 5.66 7.16 63.60
N HIS A 3 6.39 8.14 63.05
CA HIS A 3 7.85 8.20 62.86
C HIS A 3 8.42 7.17 61.87
N ILE A 4 8.62 7.62 60.64
CA ILE A 4 9.51 6.99 59.64
C ILE A 4 10.92 7.58 59.87
N LYS A 5 11.88 6.72 60.21
CA LYS A 5 13.31 7.04 60.22
C LYS A 5 13.93 6.53 58.91
N ASN A 6 14.55 7.45 58.18
CA ASN A 6 15.57 7.17 57.18
C ASN A 6 16.79 6.51 57.84
N LEU A 7 17.48 5.62 57.12
CA LEU A 7 18.94 5.50 57.16
C LEU A 7 19.46 4.95 55.82
N ALA A 8 20.41 5.70 55.29
CA ALA A 8 21.12 5.54 54.02
C ALA A 8 22.23 4.47 54.12
N ALA A 9 22.45 3.64 53.09
CA ALA A 9 23.58 3.66 52.12
C ALA A 9 24.92 3.07 52.67
N PRO A 10 26.02 2.89 51.88
CA PRO A 10 26.22 2.86 50.41
C PRO A 10 27.12 1.67 49.94
N LEU A 11 27.34 1.53 48.62
CA LEU A 11 28.59 1.14 47.92
C LEU A 11 28.28 1.11 46.42
N SER A 12 29.09 1.52 45.44
CA SER A 12 30.15 2.51 45.28
C SER A 12 30.67 2.31 43.85
N ILE A 13 30.57 3.37 43.03
CA ILE A 13 31.58 3.85 42.05
C ILE A 13 31.92 2.89 40.88
N THR A 14 31.60 3.21 39.62
CA THR A 14 32.41 4.05 38.70
C THR A 14 31.60 4.23 37.39
N GLY A 15 31.32 5.46 36.95
CA GLY A 15 32.07 6.21 35.91
C GLY A 15 31.43 5.94 34.53
N CYS A 16 30.93 6.89 33.74
CA CYS A 16 31.56 8.14 33.32
C CYS A 16 30.49 9.11 32.76
N THR A 17 30.75 10.39 32.90
CA THR A 17 29.88 11.55 32.61
C THR A 17 29.87 11.96 31.14
N CYS A 18 28.73 12.45 30.62
CA CYS A 18 28.73 13.67 29.80
C CYS A 18 27.36 14.37 29.82
N SER A 19 27.43 15.66 30.11
CA SER A 19 26.37 16.62 30.40
C SER A 19 26.07 17.48 29.19
N ILE A 20 24.79 17.68 28.82
CA ILE A 20 24.34 18.90 28.12
C ILE A 20 23.04 19.40 28.74
N ALA A 21 23.07 20.70 29.06
CA ALA A 21 22.15 21.42 29.89
C ALA A 21 20.86 21.86 29.17
N ARG A 22 19.84 22.05 30.01
CA ARG A 22 18.59 22.78 29.78
C ARG A 22 18.91 24.27 29.52
N ALA A 23 18.39 24.82 28.43
CA ALA A 23 18.24 26.26 28.26
C ALA A 23 16.79 26.58 27.85
N ALA A 24 16.12 27.35 28.70
CA ALA A 24 14.86 28.00 28.39
C ALA A 24 15.12 29.18 27.45
N PHE A 25 14.28 29.37 26.43
CA PHE A 25 14.30 30.57 25.61
C PHE A 25 12.90 31.12 25.41
N ASN A 26 12.75 32.34 25.93
CA ASN A 26 11.73 33.31 25.63
C ASN A 26 12.27 34.12 24.43
N CYS A 27 11.64 34.11 23.25
CA CYS A 27 11.89 35.18 22.26
C CYS A 27 10.85 35.22 21.11
N ASN A 28 10.09 36.31 21.12
CA ASN A 28 9.84 37.26 20.04
C ASN A 28 9.85 36.81 18.56
N ARG A 29 8.75 37.15 17.87
CA ARG A 29 8.56 37.10 16.41
C ARG A 29 9.56 38.00 15.68
N ARG A 30 10.66 37.47 15.12
CA ARG A 30 11.30 37.99 13.89
C ARG A 30 12.48 37.19 13.30
N GLU A 31 12.78 35.98 13.79
CA GLU A 31 13.90 35.17 13.26
C GLU A 31 13.48 33.85 12.59
N TYR A 32 12.39 33.84 11.83
CA TYR A 32 11.90 32.62 11.15
C TYR A 32 12.40 32.43 9.70
N ILE A 33 13.36 33.24 9.23
CA ILE A 33 13.74 33.26 7.80
C ILE A 33 15.19 32.77 7.54
N VAL A 34 16.04 32.60 8.55
CA VAL A 34 17.46 32.26 8.32
C VAL A 34 17.79 30.79 8.63
N THR A 35 16.95 30.05 9.37
CA THR A 35 17.21 28.63 9.70
C THR A 35 16.77 27.64 8.61
N VAL A 36 15.94 28.06 7.65
CA VAL A 36 15.52 27.20 6.52
C VAL A 36 16.60 27.14 5.42
N HIS A 37 17.52 28.10 5.38
CA HIS A 37 18.52 28.17 4.32
C HIS A 37 19.78 27.31 4.58
N MET A 38 20.02 26.88 5.84
CA MET A 38 21.10 25.95 6.17
C MET A 38 20.71 24.46 6.01
N PHE A 39 19.42 24.13 5.98
CA PHE A 39 18.96 22.76 5.70
C PHE A 39 18.98 22.43 4.19
N LEU A 40 18.89 23.45 3.33
CA LEU A 40 18.92 23.30 1.87
C LEU A 40 20.35 23.36 1.26
N GLN A 41 21.38 23.61 2.07
CA GLN A 41 22.78 23.53 1.62
C GLN A 41 23.49 22.23 2.06
N SER A 42 22.97 21.49 3.03
CA SER A 42 23.45 20.14 3.34
C SER A 42 22.96 19.07 2.35
N GLU A 43 21.91 19.34 1.57
CA GLU A 43 21.43 18.44 0.51
C GLU A 43 22.26 18.54 -0.77
N ASN A 44 22.91 19.68 -1.02
CA ASN A 44 23.75 19.87 -2.21
C ASN A 44 25.22 19.43 -2.03
N LEU A 45 25.67 19.19 -0.80
CA LEU A 45 27.01 18.63 -0.55
C LEU A 45 27.06 17.09 -0.63
N CYS A 46 25.89 16.43 -0.67
CA CYS A 46 25.79 14.96 -0.84
C CYS A 46 25.58 14.54 -2.31
N MET A 47 25.51 15.50 -3.24
CA MET A 47 25.31 15.27 -4.68
C MET A 47 26.61 14.99 -5.45
N GLY A 48 27.75 14.84 -4.77
CA GLY A 48 29.08 14.59 -5.37
C GLY A 48 29.59 13.15 -5.35
N LEU A 49 28.84 12.20 -4.77
CA LEU A 49 29.30 10.80 -4.61
C LEU A 49 28.65 9.79 -5.56
N PHE A 50 27.76 10.23 -6.45
CA PHE A 50 27.19 9.38 -7.48
C PHE A 50 27.82 9.72 -8.83
N GLY A 51 29.01 9.16 -9.06
CA GLY A 51 29.44 8.91 -10.44
C GLY A 51 28.28 8.27 -11.19
N LYS A 52 28.02 8.73 -12.43
CA LYS A 52 26.97 8.19 -13.31
C LYS A 52 27.00 6.66 -13.22
N LYS A 53 26.10 6.09 -12.40
CA LYS A 53 25.84 4.66 -12.48
C LYS A 53 25.23 4.48 -13.86
N PRO A 54 25.74 3.55 -14.68
CA PRO A 54 25.02 3.14 -15.88
C PRO A 54 23.58 2.77 -15.47
N ALA A 55 22.64 2.96 -16.40
CA ALA A 55 21.25 2.55 -16.22
C ALA A 55 21.21 1.17 -15.53
N PRO A 56 20.37 0.97 -14.50
CA PRO A 56 20.41 -0.25 -13.72
C PRO A 56 20.30 -1.44 -14.66
N GLU A 57 21.37 -2.22 -14.68
CA GLU A 57 21.44 -3.51 -15.33
C GLU A 57 20.25 -4.32 -14.80
N ILE A 58 19.38 -4.68 -15.73
CA ILE A 58 18.13 -5.41 -15.52
C ILE A 58 18.42 -6.57 -14.55
N ILE A 59 17.56 -6.73 -13.52
CA ILE A 59 17.66 -7.81 -12.52
C ILE A 59 18.13 -9.11 -13.20
N PRO A 60 19.20 -9.77 -12.71
CA PRO A 60 19.84 -10.87 -13.42
C PRO A 60 18.87 -12.03 -13.59
N ASP A 61 18.49 -12.32 -14.85
CA ASP A 61 18.23 -13.63 -15.48
C ASP A 61 17.32 -14.68 -14.76
N ALA A 62 16.79 -14.39 -13.58
CA ALA A 62 15.84 -15.23 -12.88
C ALA A 62 14.46 -14.93 -13.46
N ARG A 63 14.09 -15.70 -14.48
CA ARG A 63 12.77 -15.64 -15.10
C ARG A 63 11.67 -15.52 -14.03
N VAL A 64 10.70 -14.62 -14.24
CA VAL A 64 9.60 -14.33 -13.30
C VAL A 64 8.90 -15.60 -12.83
N ASP A 65 8.82 -16.65 -13.65
CA ASP A 65 8.28 -17.96 -13.28
C ASP A 65 9.03 -18.64 -12.12
N ARG A 66 10.36 -18.49 -12.04
CA ARG A 66 11.16 -19.05 -10.95
C ARG A 66 10.85 -18.31 -9.66
N GLN A 67 10.76 -16.99 -9.71
CA GLN A 67 10.41 -16.16 -8.54
C GLN A 67 8.99 -16.49 -8.06
N CYS A 68 8.03 -16.64 -8.97
CA CYS A 68 6.66 -17.07 -8.64
C CYS A 68 6.64 -18.47 -8.00
N ARG A 69 7.44 -19.42 -8.50
CA ARG A 69 7.59 -20.75 -7.87
C ARG A 69 8.15 -20.68 -6.45
N GLU A 70 9.10 -19.79 -6.19
CA GLU A 70 9.59 -19.58 -4.83
C GLU A 70 8.57 -18.92 -3.90
N LEU A 71 7.72 -18.03 -4.42
CA LEU A 71 6.61 -17.44 -3.65
C LEU A 71 5.54 -18.47 -3.29
N MET A 72 5.22 -19.39 -4.21
CA MET A 72 4.26 -20.48 -3.97
C MET A 72 4.69 -21.50 -2.91
N ARG A 73 5.97 -21.51 -2.53
CA ARG A 73 6.50 -22.38 -1.46
C ARG A 73 6.28 -21.83 -0.05
N ALA A 74 5.90 -20.56 0.08
CA ALA A 74 5.57 -19.98 1.38
C ALA A 74 4.34 -20.69 1.98
N THR A 75 4.45 -21.09 3.24
CA THR A 75 3.38 -21.75 3.99
C THR A 75 2.66 -20.78 4.92
N THR A 76 3.35 -19.72 5.37
CA THR A 76 2.80 -18.69 6.24
C THR A 76 2.82 -17.30 5.59
N ARG A 77 1.93 -16.42 6.03
CA ARG A 77 1.88 -15.01 5.61
C ARG A 77 3.21 -14.30 5.86
N GLY A 78 3.89 -14.63 6.96
CA GLY A 78 5.23 -14.13 7.26
C GLY A 78 6.27 -14.55 6.22
N GLU A 79 6.36 -15.84 5.91
CA GLU A 79 7.28 -16.35 4.87
C GLU A 79 7.01 -15.71 3.51
N LEU A 80 5.73 -15.53 3.16
CA LEU A 80 5.35 -14.86 1.92
C LEU A 80 5.77 -13.39 1.91
N GLY A 81 5.50 -12.67 3.01
CA GLY A 81 5.88 -11.27 3.19
C GLY A 81 7.39 -11.05 3.08
N GLU A 82 8.19 -11.92 3.72
CA GLU A 82 9.66 -11.85 3.66
C GLU A 82 10.19 -12.09 2.24
N ARG A 83 9.64 -13.06 1.52
CA ARG A 83 10.00 -13.33 0.11
C ARG A 83 9.60 -12.18 -0.81
N ILE A 84 8.40 -11.62 -0.65
CA ILE A 84 7.96 -10.44 -1.43
C ILE A 84 8.87 -9.25 -1.12
N ALA A 85 9.18 -8.99 0.15
CA ALA A 85 10.05 -7.89 0.54
C ALA A 85 11.45 -8.03 -0.07
N GLY A 86 12.03 -9.23 -0.06
CA GLY A 86 13.31 -9.53 -0.70
C GLY A 86 13.32 -9.20 -2.20
N LEU A 87 12.20 -9.39 -2.91
CA LEU A 87 12.07 -9.04 -4.33
C LEU A 87 11.81 -7.55 -4.54
N VAL A 88 10.87 -6.95 -3.82
CA VAL A 88 10.48 -5.54 -3.96
C VAL A 88 11.64 -4.61 -3.64
N LEU A 89 12.48 -4.95 -2.65
CA LEU A 89 13.61 -4.12 -2.24
C LEU A 89 14.78 -4.11 -3.25
N LEU A 90 14.75 -4.97 -4.27
CA LEU A 90 15.69 -4.92 -5.41
C LEU A 90 15.33 -3.82 -6.42
N TYR A 91 14.07 -3.36 -6.40
CA TYR A 91 13.62 -2.31 -7.30
C TYR A 91 14.06 -0.94 -6.80
N SER A 92 14.42 -0.10 -7.76
CA SER A 92 14.85 1.27 -7.53
C SER A 92 13.66 2.22 -7.35
N PRO A 93 13.84 3.37 -6.69
CA PRO A 93 12.82 4.42 -6.66
C PRO A 93 12.36 4.85 -8.08
N SER A 94 13.25 4.80 -9.07
CA SER A 94 12.93 5.09 -10.47
C SER A 94 11.91 4.11 -11.07
N ASP A 95 11.89 2.85 -10.65
CA ASP A 95 10.92 1.86 -11.13
C ASP A 95 9.50 2.20 -10.66
N ILE A 96 9.37 2.68 -9.42
CA ILE A 96 8.08 3.17 -8.90
C ILE A 96 7.65 4.45 -9.61
N GLN A 97 8.58 5.36 -9.92
CA GLN A 97 8.23 6.53 -10.74
C GLN A 97 7.83 6.12 -12.16
N GLN A 98 8.44 5.07 -12.72
CA GLN A 98 8.02 4.52 -14.01
C GLN A 98 6.60 3.95 -13.94
N MET A 99 6.25 3.19 -12.90
CA MET A 99 4.88 2.70 -12.69
C MET A 99 3.85 3.84 -12.66
N LYS A 100 4.18 4.92 -11.95
CA LYS A 100 3.31 6.11 -11.88
C LYS A 100 3.10 6.75 -13.25
N ARG A 101 4.18 6.98 -14.01
CA ARG A 101 4.11 7.53 -15.38
C ARG A 101 3.30 6.64 -16.33
N ASN A 102 3.47 5.33 -16.24
CA ASN A 102 2.70 4.37 -17.02
C ASN A 102 1.21 4.46 -16.68
N PHE A 103 0.89 4.57 -15.38
CA PHE A 103 -0.48 4.74 -14.93
C PHE A 103 -1.09 6.06 -15.42
N GLU A 104 -0.41 7.19 -15.20
CA GLU A 104 -0.84 8.52 -15.67
C GLU A 104 -1.11 8.56 -17.17
N THR A 105 -0.30 7.84 -17.96
CA THR A 105 -0.50 7.70 -19.40
C THR A 105 -1.78 6.92 -19.73
N LYS A 106 -2.07 5.83 -19.00
CA LYS A 106 -3.27 4.99 -19.20
C LYS A 106 -4.57 5.71 -18.83
N VAL A 107 -4.52 6.68 -17.93
CA VAL A 107 -5.70 7.42 -17.46
C VAL A 107 -5.85 8.80 -18.10
N ARG A 108 -5.02 9.14 -19.08
CA ARG A 108 -4.94 10.50 -19.66
C ARG A 108 -6.28 10.99 -20.19
N ASP A 109 -7.03 10.11 -20.84
CA ASP A 109 -8.28 10.46 -21.53
C ASP A 109 -9.52 10.42 -20.63
N LEU A 110 -9.34 10.14 -19.33
CA LEU A 110 -10.42 10.18 -18.36
C LEU A 110 -10.78 11.63 -18.00
N ASP A 111 -12.02 11.80 -17.49
CA ASP A 111 -12.48 13.05 -16.91
C ASP A 111 -11.43 13.64 -15.93
N PRO A 112 -11.07 14.94 -16.03
CA PRO A 112 -9.98 15.51 -15.23
C PRO A 112 -10.14 15.34 -13.72
N ALA A 113 -11.36 15.52 -13.19
CA ALA A 113 -11.61 15.42 -11.75
C ALA A 113 -11.52 13.97 -11.27
N TYR A 114 -12.07 13.03 -12.04
CA TYR A 114 -11.93 11.60 -11.76
C TYR A 114 -10.46 11.14 -11.87
N ARG A 115 -9.77 11.57 -12.92
CA ARG A 115 -8.35 11.25 -13.19
C ARG A 115 -7.45 11.71 -12.06
N GLU A 116 -7.63 12.93 -11.56
CA GLU A 116 -6.84 13.48 -10.45
C GLU A 116 -7.02 12.64 -9.18
N ARG A 117 -8.28 12.38 -8.79
CA ARG A 117 -8.60 11.54 -7.62
C ARG A 117 -8.02 10.14 -7.73
N LEU A 118 -8.18 9.51 -8.90
CA LEU A 118 -7.69 8.15 -9.15
C LEU A 118 -6.15 8.11 -9.12
N THR A 119 -5.48 9.08 -9.77
CA THR A 119 -4.01 9.17 -9.79
C THR A 119 -3.44 9.38 -8.40
N ALA A 120 -4.07 10.24 -7.59
CA ALA A 120 -3.69 10.45 -6.20
C ALA A 120 -3.78 9.14 -5.40
N LYS A 121 -4.89 8.41 -5.52
CA LYS A 121 -5.10 7.14 -4.81
C LYS A 121 -4.15 6.03 -5.23
N ILE A 122 -3.87 5.91 -6.53
CA ILE A 122 -2.89 4.93 -7.01
C ILE A 122 -1.47 5.32 -6.58
N THR A 123 -1.12 6.61 -6.58
CA THR A 123 0.18 7.06 -6.07
C THR A 123 0.35 6.76 -4.59
N GLU A 124 -0.69 7.06 -3.77
CA GLU A 124 -0.74 6.71 -2.35
C GLU A 124 -0.54 5.20 -2.15
N TYR A 125 -1.26 4.38 -2.91
CA TYR A 125 -1.14 2.93 -2.87
C TYR A 125 0.27 2.44 -3.20
N LEU A 126 0.86 2.89 -4.32
CA LEU A 126 2.17 2.43 -4.78
C LEU A 126 3.28 2.81 -3.79
N LEU A 127 3.36 4.09 -3.41
CA LEU A 127 4.40 4.57 -2.50
C LEU A 127 4.18 4.04 -1.08
N GLY A 128 2.92 4.05 -0.62
CA GLY A 128 2.54 3.56 0.70
C GLY A 128 2.86 2.08 0.88
N THR A 129 2.51 1.24 -0.10
CA THR A 129 2.79 -0.21 -0.05
C THR A 129 4.30 -0.49 -0.06
N CYS A 130 5.07 0.18 -0.92
CA CYS A 130 6.53 0.04 -0.92
C CYS A 130 7.15 0.44 0.41
N GLN A 131 6.72 1.56 0.99
CA GLN A 131 7.23 2.02 2.28
C GLN A 131 6.84 1.07 3.41
N ARG A 132 5.61 0.55 3.37
CA ARG A 132 5.11 -0.44 4.33
C ARG A 132 5.95 -1.71 4.31
N ILE A 133 6.19 -2.28 3.13
CA ILE A 133 7.06 -3.46 2.95
C ILE A 133 8.46 -3.22 3.54
N ARG A 134 9.05 -2.04 3.29
CA ARG A 134 10.37 -1.68 3.80
C ARG A 134 10.38 -1.62 5.33
N LEU A 135 9.40 -0.96 5.93
CA LEU A 135 9.28 -0.83 7.38
C LEU A 135 9.02 -2.18 8.05
N ASP A 136 8.07 -2.95 7.52
CA ASP A 136 7.70 -4.27 8.06
C ASP A 136 8.90 -5.24 7.99
N ASN A 137 9.71 -5.15 6.93
CA ASN A 137 10.97 -5.90 6.80
C ASN A 137 12.01 -5.47 7.84
N GLN A 138 12.23 -4.16 8.00
CA GLN A 138 13.20 -3.61 8.96
C GLN A 138 12.83 -3.93 10.41
N GLN A 139 11.54 -3.92 10.73
CA GLN A 139 11.01 -4.20 12.07
C GLN A 139 10.85 -5.70 12.34
N GLY A 140 11.04 -6.55 11.32
CA GLY A 140 10.87 -8.00 11.47
C GLY A 140 9.42 -8.44 11.69
N VAL A 141 8.44 -7.65 11.24
CA VAL A 141 6.99 -7.90 11.42
C VAL A 141 6.61 -9.29 10.90
N TYR A 142 7.21 -9.72 9.79
CA TYR A 142 6.94 -11.03 9.16
C TYR A 142 7.13 -12.22 10.11
N LYS A 143 8.05 -12.11 11.07
CA LYS A 143 8.29 -13.19 12.06
C LYS A 143 7.07 -13.46 12.92
N THR A 144 6.19 -12.48 13.09
CA THR A 144 4.97 -12.56 13.91
C THR A 144 3.75 -13.09 13.13
N LEU A 145 3.79 -13.05 11.80
CA LEU A 145 2.68 -13.49 10.94
C LEU A 145 2.76 -15.00 10.68
N LYS A 146 2.08 -15.77 11.54
CA LYS A 146 2.07 -17.25 11.49
C LYS A 146 0.87 -17.85 10.77
N GLN A 147 -0.10 -17.03 10.39
CA GLN A 147 -1.30 -17.47 9.70
C GLN A 147 -0.92 -18.15 8.37
N PRO A 148 -1.58 -19.26 8.01
CA PRO A 148 -1.27 -19.98 6.77
C PRO A 148 -1.68 -19.17 5.53
N VAL A 149 -0.93 -19.33 4.44
CA VAL A 149 -1.35 -18.89 3.10
C VAL A 149 -2.34 -19.92 2.56
N LEU A 150 -3.49 -19.47 2.05
CA LEU A 150 -4.51 -20.38 1.53
C LEU A 150 -4.01 -21.05 0.24
N PRO A 151 -4.28 -22.34 0.00
CA PRO A 151 -3.86 -23.02 -1.24
C PRO A 151 -4.31 -22.31 -2.51
N ALA A 152 -5.54 -21.74 -2.51
CA ALA A 152 -6.09 -20.98 -3.63
C ALA A 152 -5.30 -19.70 -3.95
N GLN A 153 -4.48 -19.19 -3.01
CA GLN A 153 -3.61 -18.04 -3.25
C GLN A 153 -2.37 -18.40 -4.09
N LYS A 154 -2.07 -19.70 -4.30
CA LYS A 154 -1.04 -20.12 -5.27
C LYS A 154 -1.43 -19.79 -6.71
N ASN A 155 -2.73 -19.87 -7.02
CA ASN A 155 -3.28 -19.50 -8.32
C ASN A 155 -3.00 -18.03 -8.66
N TYR A 156 -2.79 -17.17 -7.65
CA TYR A 156 -2.35 -15.79 -7.87
C TYR A 156 -0.98 -15.77 -8.56
N TRP A 157 0.00 -16.49 -8.00
CA TRP A 157 1.37 -16.51 -8.52
C TRP A 157 1.47 -17.24 -9.86
N GLU A 158 0.60 -18.22 -10.12
CA GLU A 158 0.47 -18.85 -11.46
C GLU A 158 -0.03 -17.84 -12.50
N MET A 159 -1.06 -17.08 -12.18
CA MET A 159 -1.53 -15.98 -13.03
C MET A 159 -0.40 -14.97 -13.26
N VAL A 160 0.31 -14.55 -12.22
CA VAL A 160 1.42 -13.58 -12.33
C VAL A 160 2.53 -14.12 -13.24
N ALA A 161 2.93 -15.38 -13.09
CA ALA A 161 3.95 -16.00 -13.93
C ALA A 161 3.56 -15.99 -15.42
N ARG A 162 2.29 -16.31 -15.73
CA ARG A 162 1.75 -16.24 -17.10
C ARG A 162 1.75 -14.81 -17.63
N GLN A 163 1.23 -13.88 -16.83
CA GLN A 163 1.02 -12.48 -17.23
C GLN A 163 2.31 -11.68 -17.38
N CYS A 164 3.37 -12.04 -16.66
CA CYS A 164 4.68 -11.41 -16.81
C CYS A 164 5.58 -12.09 -17.84
N GLY A 165 5.22 -13.30 -18.31
CA GLY A 165 5.92 -13.97 -19.41
C GLY A 165 5.49 -13.49 -20.80
N ASP A 166 4.40 -12.73 -20.88
CA ASP A 166 3.85 -12.23 -22.14
C ASP A 166 4.45 -10.86 -22.52
N GLU A 167 5.09 -10.79 -23.69
CA GLU A 167 5.71 -9.59 -24.23
C GLU A 167 4.69 -8.59 -24.81
N GLU A 168 3.43 -8.99 -25.03
CA GLU A 168 2.41 -8.11 -25.65
C GLU A 168 1.82 -7.05 -24.71
N GLY A 169 2.10 -7.12 -23.41
CA GLY A 169 1.57 -6.13 -22.46
C GLY A 169 2.34 -4.80 -22.51
N GLY A 170 1.61 -3.67 -22.55
CA GLY A 170 2.18 -2.33 -22.69
C GLY A 170 3.13 -1.83 -21.57
N ASP A 171 3.34 -2.59 -20.49
CA ASP A 171 4.36 -2.33 -19.47
C ASP A 171 5.51 -3.34 -19.60
N LEU A 172 6.76 -2.90 -19.39
CA LEU A 172 7.91 -3.81 -19.30
C LEU A 172 7.63 -4.95 -18.28
N PRO A 173 7.97 -6.22 -18.59
CA PRO A 173 7.71 -7.36 -17.72
C PRO A 173 8.14 -7.17 -16.26
N VAL A 174 9.30 -6.52 -16.05
CA VAL A 174 9.85 -6.22 -14.73
C VAL A 174 9.00 -5.23 -13.93
N ILE A 175 8.47 -4.19 -14.58
CA ILE A 175 7.58 -3.19 -13.98
C ILE A 175 6.20 -3.80 -13.70
N ARG A 176 5.73 -4.64 -14.62
CA ARG A 176 4.49 -5.42 -14.45
C ARG A 176 4.59 -6.37 -13.26
N PHE A 177 5.73 -7.04 -13.09
CA PHE A 177 5.97 -7.93 -11.96
C PHE A 177 5.96 -7.18 -10.62
N LEU A 178 6.59 -6.00 -10.57
CA LEU A 178 6.55 -5.14 -9.38
C LEU A 178 5.10 -4.78 -8.98
N LYS A 179 4.24 -4.44 -9.95
CA LYS A 179 2.80 -4.20 -9.70
C LYS A 179 2.15 -5.40 -8.99
N TYR A 180 2.41 -6.61 -9.47
CA TYR A 180 1.86 -7.82 -8.89
C TYR A 180 2.44 -8.18 -7.52
N LEU A 181 3.71 -7.85 -7.25
CA LEU A 181 4.31 -8.01 -5.93
C LEU A 181 3.63 -7.10 -4.90
N LEU A 182 3.40 -5.82 -5.25
CA LEU A 182 2.71 -4.88 -4.36
C LEU A 182 1.26 -5.31 -4.10
N ALA A 183 0.52 -5.70 -5.15
CA ALA A 183 -0.84 -6.23 -5.01
C ALA A 183 -0.89 -7.53 -4.21
N GLY A 184 0.06 -8.43 -4.42
CA GLY A 184 0.17 -9.69 -3.68
C GLY A 184 0.48 -9.45 -2.20
N TYR A 185 1.30 -8.45 -1.88
CA TYR A 185 1.55 -8.04 -0.50
C TYR A 185 0.26 -7.61 0.20
N SER A 186 -0.46 -6.65 -0.37
CA SER A 186 -1.72 -6.15 0.20
C SER A 186 -2.74 -7.28 0.36
N MET A 187 -3.01 -8.04 -0.70
CA MET A 187 -4.08 -9.05 -0.70
C MET A 187 -3.75 -10.31 0.10
N LEU A 188 -2.51 -10.82 0.00
CA LEU A 188 -2.15 -12.13 0.52
C LEU A 188 -1.41 -12.06 1.86
N VAL A 189 -0.66 -10.98 2.11
CA VAL A 189 0.11 -10.78 3.35
C VAL A 189 -0.66 -9.93 4.35
N LEU A 190 -1.32 -8.85 3.91
CA LEU A 190 -2.09 -7.98 4.80
C LEU A 190 -3.58 -8.32 4.89
N GLU A 191 -4.12 -9.10 3.94
CA GLU A 191 -5.57 -9.33 3.76
C GLU A 191 -6.36 -8.03 3.49
N GLU A 192 -5.69 -7.07 2.85
CA GLU A 192 -6.23 -5.80 2.39
C GLU A 192 -6.61 -5.86 0.90
N PRO A 193 -7.57 -5.05 0.44
CA PRO A 193 -7.99 -5.07 -0.96
C PRO A 193 -6.88 -4.63 -1.91
N GLY A 194 -6.88 -5.18 -3.13
CA GLY A 194 -5.93 -4.78 -4.18
C GLY A 194 -6.08 -3.32 -4.66
N HIS A 195 -7.22 -2.70 -4.37
CA HIS A 195 -7.45 -1.27 -4.48
C HIS A 195 -7.68 -0.71 -3.07
N ALA A 196 -6.94 0.33 -2.68
CA ALA A 196 -7.04 0.91 -1.34
C ALA A 196 -8.44 1.52 -1.07
N VAL A 197 -8.82 1.62 0.20
CA VAL A 197 -10.06 2.31 0.62
C VAL A 197 -10.10 3.74 0.07
N GLY A 198 -11.25 4.14 -0.47
CA GLY A 198 -11.45 5.42 -1.15
C GLY A 198 -10.93 5.45 -2.60
N THR A 199 -10.47 4.33 -3.17
CA THR A 199 -10.19 4.25 -4.62
C THR A 199 -11.51 4.42 -5.37
N PRO A 200 -11.64 5.45 -6.23
CA PRO A 200 -12.89 5.71 -6.93
C PRO A 200 -13.04 4.78 -8.15
N PHE A 201 -14.28 4.42 -8.46
CA PHE A 201 -14.68 3.69 -9.66
C PHE A 201 -15.61 4.55 -10.53
N PRO A 202 -15.74 4.24 -11.83
CA PRO A 202 -16.69 4.92 -12.70
C PRO A 202 -18.12 4.83 -12.13
N GLY A 203 -18.84 5.95 -12.13
CA GLY A 203 -20.19 6.04 -11.53
C GLY A 203 -20.22 6.55 -10.08
N GLY A 204 -19.06 6.85 -9.49
CA GLY A 204 -18.94 7.57 -8.22
C GLY A 204 -18.76 6.69 -6.99
N ASP A 205 -18.85 5.36 -7.14
CA ASP A 205 -18.59 4.41 -6.06
C ASP A 205 -17.10 4.37 -5.67
N GLU A 206 -16.81 3.95 -4.45
CA GLU A 206 -15.44 3.77 -3.96
C GLU A 206 -15.29 2.46 -3.19
N VAL A 207 -14.04 2.01 -3.00
CA VAL A 207 -13.77 0.93 -2.05
C VAL A 207 -14.06 1.42 -0.64
N GLU A 208 -14.91 0.70 0.09
CA GLU A 208 -15.31 1.04 1.46
C GLU A 208 -14.76 0.02 2.47
N TYR A 209 -14.58 0.47 3.72
CA TYR A 209 -14.31 -0.41 4.86
C TYR A 209 -15.33 -0.12 5.95
N THR A 210 -16.22 -1.08 6.19
CA THR A 210 -17.33 -0.92 7.13
C THR A 210 -17.53 -2.21 7.95
N GLY A 211 -17.55 -2.09 9.27
CA GLY A 211 -17.82 -3.22 10.17
C GLY A 211 -16.78 -4.34 10.05
N GLY A 212 -15.50 -4.01 9.86
CA GLY A 212 -14.43 -4.99 9.72
C GLY A 212 -14.31 -5.63 8.33
N VAL A 213 -15.12 -5.20 7.36
CA VAL A 213 -15.20 -5.80 6.02
C VAL A 213 -14.88 -4.76 4.95
N TYR A 214 -14.03 -5.13 4.00
CA TYR A 214 -13.78 -4.37 2.78
C TYR A 214 -14.83 -4.67 1.73
N TYR A 215 -15.36 -3.63 1.09
CA TYR A 215 -16.34 -3.74 0.00
C TYR A 215 -15.78 -3.10 -1.27
N CYS A 216 -15.84 -3.84 -2.38
CA CYS A 216 -15.41 -3.38 -3.69
C CYS A 216 -16.62 -3.35 -4.65
N PRO A 217 -16.87 -2.25 -5.37
CA PRO A 217 -18.02 -2.14 -6.27
C PRO A 217 -17.99 -3.10 -7.47
N VAL A 218 -16.79 -3.60 -7.82
CA VAL A 218 -16.53 -4.40 -9.03
C VAL A 218 -15.96 -5.80 -8.72
N ARG A 219 -16.11 -6.31 -7.49
CA ARG A 219 -15.53 -7.60 -7.07
C ARG A 219 -16.00 -8.78 -7.92
N GLU A 220 -17.27 -8.79 -8.31
CA GLU A 220 -17.91 -9.83 -9.13
C GLU A 220 -18.06 -9.42 -10.60
N LYS A 221 -17.73 -8.17 -10.95
CA LYS A 221 -17.83 -7.63 -12.32
C LYS A 221 -16.55 -7.83 -13.15
N ALA A 222 -15.73 -8.80 -12.76
CA ALA A 222 -14.38 -9.00 -13.29
C ALA A 222 -14.30 -10.05 -14.41
N SER A 223 -15.44 -10.58 -14.87
CA SER A 223 -15.51 -11.75 -15.76
C SER A 223 -14.83 -11.55 -17.12
N ASP A 224 -14.57 -10.30 -17.52
CA ASP A 224 -14.20 -9.98 -18.91
C ASP A 224 -12.77 -9.42 -19.03
N VAL A 225 -11.94 -9.50 -17.96
CA VAL A 225 -10.56 -8.99 -17.97
C VAL A 225 -9.57 -10.11 -17.65
N ASP A 226 -8.84 -10.55 -18.67
CA ASP A 226 -7.66 -11.38 -18.49
C ASP A 226 -6.69 -10.68 -17.54
N ALA A 227 -6.23 -11.39 -16.50
CA ALA A 227 -5.41 -10.86 -15.40
C ALA A 227 -6.13 -10.03 -14.32
N ALA A 228 -7.44 -10.14 -14.19
CA ALA A 228 -8.14 -9.50 -13.08
C ALA A 228 -7.55 -9.94 -11.73
N LEU A 229 -7.18 -8.96 -10.89
CA LEU A 229 -6.79 -9.20 -9.49
C LEU A 229 -8.01 -9.57 -8.63
N CYS A 230 -9.22 -9.25 -9.10
CA CYS A 230 -10.47 -9.39 -8.36
C CYS A 230 -10.71 -10.78 -7.75
N PRO A 231 -10.45 -11.92 -8.44
CA PRO A 231 -10.64 -13.25 -7.87
C PRO A 231 -9.83 -13.50 -6.59
N PHE A 232 -8.69 -12.81 -6.43
CA PHE A 232 -7.77 -12.93 -5.30
C PHE A 232 -7.99 -11.85 -4.24
N CYS A 233 -8.83 -10.86 -4.52
CA CYS A 233 -9.08 -9.75 -3.62
C CYS A 233 -9.96 -10.20 -2.43
N PRO A 234 -9.55 -9.89 -1.18
CA PRO A 234 -10.32 -10.24 0.02
C PRO A 234 -11.59 -9.40 0.20
N ALA A 235 -11.75 -8.31 -0.55
CA ALA A 235 -12.97 -7.51 -0.50
C ALA A 235 -14.19 -8.30 -0.97
N LYS A 236 -15.34 -8.05 -0.33
CA LYS A 236 -16.64 -8.56 -0.76
C LYS A 236 -17.24 -7.67 -1.84
N GLN A 237 -18.11 -8.24 -2.65
CA GLN A 237 -18.94 -7.44 -3.55
C GLN A 237 -19.77 -6.47 -2.73
N THR A 238 -19.77 -5.20 -3.13
CA THR A 238 -20.70 -4.22 -2.57
C THR A 238 -22.11 -4.70 -2.89
N PRO A 239 -22.95 -4.96 -1.88
CA PRO A 239 -24.31 -5.45 -2.11
C PRO A 239 -25.06 -4.54 -3.08
N SER A 240 -25.80 -5.12 -4.02
CA SER A 240 -26.82 -4.36 -4.74
C SER A 240 -27.82 -3.81 -3.73
N ILE A 241 -28.29 -2.58 -3.94
CA ILE A 241 -29.23 -1.95 -3.03
C ILE A 241 -30.51 -2.78 -2.95
N GLY A 242 -30.63 -3.52 -1.85
CA GLY A 242 -31.76 -4.35 -1.48
C GLY A 242 -31.52 -4.78 -0.04
N TYR A 243 -32.23 -4.13 0.87
CA TYR A 243 -32.21 -4.30 2.33
C TYR A 243 -31.09 -3.57 3.13
N LEU A 244 -31.52 -2.45 3.73
CA LEU A 244 -31.15 -1.98 5.08
C LEU A 244 -29.71 -1.51 5.35
N ARG A 245 -28.93 -1.17 4.33
CA ARG A 245 -27.78 -0.29 4.57
C ARG A 245 -27.83 0.91 3.63
N PRO A 246 -28.22 2.11 4.11
CA PRO A 246 -27.92 3.34 3.40
C PRO A 246 -26.42 3.34 3.10
N ALA A 247 -26.05 3.67 1.87
CA ALA A 247 -24.65 3.88 1.52
C ALA A 247 -24.04 4.84 2.56
N THR A 248 -22.88 4.49 3.10
CA THR A 248 -22.26 5.31 4.17
C THR A 248 -21.90 6.71 3.66
N LYS A 249 -21.72 6.85 2.34
CA LYS A 249 -21.68 8.11 1.60
C LYS A 249 -22.53 7.99 0.32
N PRO A 250 -23.81 8.38 0.35
CA PRO A 250 -24.69 8.18 -0.80
C PRO A 250 -24.31 9.12 -1.96
N THR A 251 -23.97 8.55 -3.11
CA THR A 251 -23.84 9.25 -4.40
C THR A 251 -25.22 9.53 -4.99
N GLU A 252 -25.36 10.50 -5.92
CA GLU A 252 -26.65 10.76 -6.58
C GLU A 252 -27.16 9.53 -7.34
N ARG A 253 -26.27 8.76 -7.96
CA ARG A 253 -26.60 7.47 -8.57
C ARG A 253 -27.18 6.51 -7.53
N ASN A 254 -26.51 6.33 -6.39
CA ASN A 254 -26.95 5.36 -5.38
C ASN A 254 -28.22 5.81 -4.68
N LYS A 255 -28.47 7.13 -4.56
CA LYS A 255 -29.76 7.68 -4.12
C LYS A 255 -30.85 7.37 -5.14
N GLN A 256 -30.62 7.65 -6.42
CA GLN A 256 -31.60 7.40 -7.47
C GLN A 256 -31.89 5.90 -7.61
N GLU A 257 -30.87 5.05 -7.56
CA GLU A 257 -31.02 3.59 -7.58
C GLU A 257 -31.71 3.07 -6.30
N PHE A 258 -31.46 3.67 -5.12
CA PHE A 258 -32.20 3.34 -3.88
C PHE A 258 -33.67 3.73 -3.97
N ILE A 259 -33.96 4.93 -4.47
CA ILE A 259 -35.32 5.42 -4.69
C ILE A 259 -36.04 4.51 -5.70
N ASP A 260 -35.42 4.24 -6.86
CA ASP A 260 -35.95 3.34 -7.88
C ASP A 260 -36.21 1.94 -7.31
N ASN A 261 -35.31 1.40 -6.50
CA ASN A 261 -35.49 0.08 -5.88
C ASN A 261 -36.58 0.07 -4.79
N CYS A 262 -36.72 1.16 -4.03
CA CYS A 262 -37.86 1.33 -3.14
C CYS A 262 -39.16 1.30 -3.94
N TYR A 263 -39.27 2.02 -5.05
CA TYR A 263 -40.48 1.99 -5.87
C TYR A 263 -40.72 0.66 -6.60
N ARG A 264 -39.67 -0.02 -7.08
CA ARG A 264 -39.80 -1.26 -7.88
C ARG A 264 -40.00 -2.51 -7.04
N TYR A 265 -39.37 -2.60 -5.87
CA TYR A 265 -39.33 -3.82 -5.07
C TYR A 265 -40.05 -3.68 -3.72
N HIS A 266 -40.25 -2.46 -3.25
CA HIS A 266 -41.15 -2.17 -2.15
C HIS A 266 -42.42 -1.53 -2.71
N ASN A 267 -43.33 -2.37 -3.19
CA ASN A 267 -44.73 -1.96 -3.24
C ASN A 267 -45.11 -1.58 -1.80
N PHE A 268 -45.13 -0.29 -1.49
CA PHE A 268 -45.89 0.21 -0.35
C PHE A 268 -47.34 -0.14 -0.67
N ASN A 269 -47.75 -1.35 -0.30
CA ASN A 269 -49.14 -1.77 -0.22
C ASN A 269 -49.74 -0.99 0.95
N GLY A 270 -49.98 0.30 0.71
CA GLY A 270 -50.93 1.09 1.49
C GLY A 270 -52.34 0.69 1.13
#